data_AF-A0A7X2LAG3-F1
#
_entry.id   AF-A0A7X2LAG3-F1
#
_cell.length_a   1.000
_cell.length_b   1.000
_cell.length_c   1.000
_cell.angle_alpha   90.00
_cell.angle_beta   90.00
_cell.angle_gamma   90.00
#
_symmetry.space_group_name_H-M   'P 1'
#
loop_
_entity.id
_entity.type
_entity.pdbx_description
1 polymer ?
#
loop_
_entity_poly.entity_id
_entity_poly.type
_entity_poly.pdbx_seq_one_letter_code
_entity_poly.pdbx_strand_id
1 'polypeptide(L)'
;MSESLELDPAALQIKAIHARGGQPLTKAEVIELLERPMYLGMPKPIPPKARGRKPKNVRTQYDESYELRRGWIYRLKKLPHLRAGVRTFQHAQIERLFLDRFARGTAPRKLVSTVLADMQRDPKKPCANERTLRRILAGMRSDFPK
;
A
#
# COMPACT_ATOMS: atom_id res chain seq x y z
N MET A 1 -6.41 29.76 -8.04
CA MET A 1 -5.27 29.35 -8.88
C MET A 1 -5.06 27.87 -8.65
N SER A 2 -5.67 27.04 -9.49
CA SER A 2 -5.55 25.59 -9.40
C SER A 2 -4.12 25.24 -9.78
N GLU A 3 -3.25 25.03 -8.79
CA GLU A 3 -1.98 24.34 -9.01
C GLU A 3 -2.34 22.94 -9.49
N SER A 4 -2.44 22.79 -10.81
CA SER A 4 -2.28 21.51 -11.46
C SER A 4 -0.92 21.01 -10.99
N LEU A 5 -0.92 20.15 -9.96
CA LEU A 5 0.24 19.38 -9.56
C LEU A 5 0.71 18.67 -10.83
N GLU A 6 1.69 19.27 -11.51
CA GLU A 6 2.35 18.66 -12.66
C GLU A 6 2.96 17.37 -12.13
N LEU A 7 2.27 16.27 -12.43
CA LEU A 7 2.71 14.96 -11.99
C LEU A 7 4.06 14.68 -12.64
N ASP A 8 5.01 14.24 -11.81
CA ASP A 8 6.33 13.82 -12.29
C ASP A 8 6.19 12.83 -13.46
N PRO A 9 7.03 12.91 -14.50
CA PRO A 9 6.89 12.09 -15.70
C PRO A 9 6.87 10.58 -15.41
N ALA A 10 7.51 10.09 -14.33
CA ALA A 10 7.47 8.69 -13.94
C ALA A 10 6.09 8.31 -13.38
N ALA A 11 5.47 9.21 -12.62
CA ALA A 11 4.09 9.03 -12.16
C ALA A 11 3.10 9.00 -13.32
N LEU A 12 3.29 9.85 -14.33
CA LEU A 12 2.48 9.82 -15.54
C LEU A 12 2.64 8.49 -16.29
N GLN A 13 3.87 7.96 -16.38
CA GLN A 13 4.13 6.67 -17.01
C GLN A 13 3.47 5.51 -16.24
N ILE A 14 3.59 5.49 -14.90
CA ILE A 14 2.91 4.49 -14.05
C ILE A 14 1.38 4.57 -14.25
N LYS A 15 0.82 5.78 -14.24
CA LYS A 15 -0.61 6.00 -14.44
C LYS A 15 -1.06 5.54 -15.82
N ALA A 16 -0.28 5.79 -16.86
CA ALA A 16 -0.58 5.34 -18.22
C ALA A 16 -0.54 3.81 -18.35
N ILE A 17 0.41 3.14 -17.70
CA ILE A 17 0.48 1.66 -17.68
C ILE A 17 -0.78 1.08 -17.03
N HIS A 18 -1.21 1.63 -15.90
CA HIS A 18 -2.42 1.20 -15.22
C HIS A 18 -3.70 1.52 -16.01
N ALA A 19 -3.75 2.67 -16.69
CA ALA A 19 -4.90 3.09 -17.50
C ALA A 19 -5.10 2.24 -18.77
N ARG A 20 -4.01 1.68 -19.33
CA ARG A 20 -4.07 0.79 -20.51
C ARG A 20 -4.63 -0.61 -20.22
N GLY A 21 -5.08 -0.88 -18.99
CA GLY A 21 -5.64 -2.18 -18.62
C GLY A 21 -4.63 -3.32 -18.58
N GLY A 22 -3.33 -3.00 -18.53
CA GLY A 22 -2.26 -3.99 -18.34
C GLY A 22 -2.26 -4.58 -16.93
N GLN A 23 -1.38 -5.55 -16.69
CA GLN A 23 -1.13 -6.03 -15.33
C GLN A 23 -0.68 -4.87 -14.44
N PRO A 24 -1.24 -4.72 -13.23
CA PRO A 24 -0.80 -3.69 -12.30
C PRO A 24 0.66 -3.95 -11.91
N LEU A 25 1.48 -2.91 -11.98
CA LEU A 25 2.92 -3.01 -11.72
C LEU A 25 3.16 -3.52 -10.29
N THR A 26 4.11 -4.42 -10.13
CA THR A 26 4.52 -4.86 -8.80
C THR A 26 5.22 -3.72 -8.05
N LYS A 27 5.23 -3.81 -6.71
CA LYS A 27 5.94 -2.82 -5.87
C LYS A 27 7.40 -2.62 -6.32
N ALA A 28 8.07 -3.70 -6.72
CA ALA A 28 9.46 -3.66 -7.18
C ALA A 28 9.58 -2.88 -8.50
N GLU A 29 8.72 -3.17 -9.48
CA GLU A 29 8.68 -2.48 -10.77
C GLU A 29 8.38 -0.99 -10.63
N VAL A 30 7.47 -0.62 -9.73
CA VAL A 30 7.17 0.79 -9.43
C VAL A 30 8.39 1.50 -8.84
N ILE A 31 9.13 0.85 -7.93
CA ILE A 31 10.34 1.42 -7.36
C ILE A 31 11.42 1.58 -8.45
N GLU A 32 11.61 0.57 -9.30
CA GLU A 32 12.57 0.62 -10.41
C GLU A 32 12.27 1.77 -11.37
N LEU A 33 11.00 1.95 -11.76
CA LEU A 33 10.57 3.07 -12.61
C LEU A 33 10.82 4.43 -11.96
N LEU A 34 10.63 4.55 -10.64
CA LEU A 34 10.87 5.80 -9.92
C LEU A 34 12.37 6.09 -9.73
N GLU A 35 13.20 5.07 -9.56
CA GLU A 35 14.65 5.20 -9.42
C GLU A 35 15.36 5.45 -10.75
N ARG A 36 14.74 5.05 -11.87
CA ARG A 36 15.32 5.23 -13.20
C ARG A 36 15.54 6.71 -13.51
N PRO A 37 16.74 7.10 -13.98
CA PRO A 37 16.97 8.43 -14.50
C PRO A 37 16.12 8.60 -15.77
N MET A 38 15.22 9.59 -15.74
CA MET A 38 14.41 9.96 -16.89
C MET A 38 15.06 11.14 -17.57
N TYR A 39 15.10 11.10 -18.90
CA TYR A 39 15.56 12.22 -19.68
C TYR A 39 14.53 13.35 -19.65
N LEU A 40 14.94 14.53 -19.17
CA LEU A 40 14.10 15.74 -19.06
C LEU A 40 14.59 16.86 -19.98
N GLY A 41 15.36 16.51 -21.02
CA GLY A 41 16.03 17.48 -21.90
C GLY A 41 17.37 17.97 -21.36
N MET A 42 17.94 18.99 -22.00
CA MET A 42 19.21 19.60 -21.57
C MET A 42 19.12 20.12 -20.12
N PRO A 43 20.14 19.91 -19.28
CA PRO A 43 20.14 20.39 -17.89
C PRO A 43 19.99 21.91 -17.86
N LYS A 44 18.88 22.38 -17.29
CA LYS A 44 18.54 23.76 -17.05
C LYS A 44 18.85 24.07 -15.58
N PRO A 45 19.75 25.02 -15.31
CA PRO A 45 20.03 25.42 -13.95
C PRO A 45 18.80 26.06 -13.32
N ILE A 46 18.42 25.61 -12.14
CA ILE A 46 17.31 26.21 -11.38
C ILE A 46 17.88 27.43 -10.65
N PRO A 47 17.33 28.63 -10.89
CA PRO A 47 17.82 29.84 -10.24
C PRO A 47 17.60 29.74 -8.72
N PRO A 48 18.62 30.08 -7.90
CA PRO A 48 18.46 30.08 -6.46
C PRO A 48 17.43 31.15 -6.04
N LYS A 49 16.51 30.79 -5.14
CA LYS A 49 15.48 31.71 -4.62
C LYS A 49 16.04 32.86 -3.79
N ALA A 50 17.27 32.73 -3.27
CA ALA A 50 17.89 33.71 -2.38
C ALA A 50 19.09 34.40 -3.04
N ARG A 51 19.20 35.72 -2.82
CA ARG A 51 20.41 36.49 -3.13
C ARG A 51 21.49 36.13 -2.12
N GLY A 52 22.55 35.46 -2.56
CA GLY A 52 23.63 34.99 -1.68
C GLY A 52 24.77 34.32 -2.45
N ARG A 53 25.73 33.75 -1.71
CA ARG A 53 26.88 33.03 -2.29
C ARG A 53 26.39 31.93 -3.24
N LYS A 54 26.84 31.96 -4.49
CA LYS A 54 26.48 30.94 -5.49
C LYS A 54 26.86 29.55 -4.95
N PRO A 55 25.95 28.57 -4.96
CA PRO A 55 26.28 27.22 -4.51
C PRO A 55 27.35 26.61 -5.41
N LYS A 56 28.20 25.76 -4.84
CA LYS A 56 29.28 25.06 -5.59
C LYS A 56 28.72 24.16 -6.69
N ASN A 57 27.53 23.58 -6.45
CA ASN A 57 26.80 22.76 -7.41
C ASN A 57 25.49 23.45 -7.75
N VAL A 58 25.25 23.67 -9.05
CA VAL A 58 24.00 24.25 -9.53
C VAL A 58 22.96 23.14 -9.66
N ARG A 59 21.84 23.30 -8.95
CA ARG A 59 20.73 22.35 -9.03
C ARG A 59 20.10 22.42 -10.42
N THR A 60 19.70 21.27 -10.94
CA THR A 60 19.04 21.13 -12.24
C THR A 60 17.66 20.51 -12.07
N GLN A 61 16.83 20.55 -13.11
CA GLN A 61 15.51 19.89 -13.09
C GLN A 61 15.59 18.38 -12.76
N TYR A 62 16.74 17.75 -13.01
CA TYR A 62 16.99 16.36 -12.65
C TYR A 62 17.01 16.18 -11.12
N ASP A 63 17.61 17.12 -10.38
CA ASP A 63 17.68 17.06 -8.92
C ASP A 63 16.30 17.27 -8.29
N GLU A 64 15.50 18.19 -8.83
CA GLU A 64 14.11 18.40 -8.37
C GLU A 64 13.24 17.17 -8.65
N SER A 65 13.30 16.58 -9.84
CA SER A 65 12.54 15.36 -10.15
C SER A 65 12.93 14.18 -9.25
N TYR A 66 14.21 14.05 -8.89
CA TYR A 66 14.66 13.02 -7.97
C TYR A 66 14.12 13.27 -6.55
N GLU A 67 14.16 14.50 -6.06
CA GLU A 67 13.63 14.86 -4.74
C GLU A 67 12.13 14.62 -4.63
N LEU A 68 11.35 14.94 -5.67
CA LEU A 68 9.91 14.64 -5.73
C LEU A 68 9.64 13.14 -5.59
N ARG A 69 10.42 12.31 -6.28
CA ARG A 69 10.28 10.85 -6.26
C ARG A 69 10.84 10.20 -4.99
N ARG A 70 11.84 10.80 -4.36
CA ARG A 70 12.54 10.24 -3.18
C ARG A 70 11.57 9.92 -2.03
N GLY A 71 10.60 10.81 -1.79
CA GLY A 71 9.56 10.59 -0.78
C GLY A 71 8.70 9.36 -1.09
N TRP A 72 8.34 9.16 -2.35
CA TRP A 72 7.56 7.99 -2.79
C TRP A 72 8.37 6.71 -2.72
N ILE A 73 9.62 6.71 -3.19
CA ILE A 73 10.54 5.57 -3.11
C ILE A 73 10.69 5.11 -1.64
N TYR A 74 10.91 6.04 -0.72
CA TYR A 74 11.07 5.73 0.69
C TYR A 74 9.81 5.12 1.31
N ARG A 75 8.65 5.71 1.03
CA ARG A 75 7.35 5.19 1.49
C ARG A 75 7.09 3.81 0.93
N LEU A 76 7.31 3.61 -0.38
CA LEU A 76 7.16 2.32 -1.04
C LEU A 76 8.09 1.29 -0.40
N LYS A 77 9.39 1.54 -0.28
CA LYS A 77 10.35 0.62 0.37
C LYS A 77 9.88 0.18 1.76
N LYS A 78 9.36 1.11 2.57
CA LYS A 78 8.83 0.84 3.91
C LYS A 78 7.46 0.14 3.98
N LEU A 79 6.69 0.09 2.88
CA LEU A 79 5.43 -0.63 2.91
C LEU A 79 5.71 -2.12 3.20
N PRO A 80 5.02 -2.73 4.19
CA PRO A 80 5.15 -4.16 4.42
C PRO A 80 4.76 -4.88 3.12
N HIS A 81 5.52 -5.90 2.74
CA HIS A 81 5.12 -6.81 1.68
C HIS A 81 3.80 -7.44 2.14
N LEU A 82 2.67 -6.93 1.62
CA LEU A 82 1.40 -7.65 1.72
C LEU A 82 1.70 -8.99 1.06
N ARG A 83 1.71 -10.07 1.86
CA ARG A 83 2.13 -11.40 1.42
C ARG A 83 1.28 -11.82 0.22
N ALA A 84 1.75 -11.55 -0.99
CA ALA A 84 1.23 -12.13 -2.20
C ALA A 84 1.50 -13.63 -2.10
N GLY A 85 0.46 -14.42 -1.88
CA GLY A 85 0.57 -15.88 -1.79
C GLY A 85 0.15 -16.52 -0.47
N VAL A 86 -0.02 -15.75 0.63
CA VAL A 86 -0.89 -16.26 1.69
C VAL A 86 -2.28 -16.07 1.14
N ARG A 87 -2.94 -17.15 0.71
CA ARG A 87 -4.38 -17.16 0.43
C ARG A 87 -5.00 -16.37 1.58
N THR A 88 -5.41 -15.13 1.43
CA THR A 88 -5.98 -14.42 2.58
C THR A 88 -7.44 -14.79 2.55
N PHE A 89 -7.96 -15.27 3.68
CA PHE A 89 -9.40 -15.43 3.80
C PHE A 89 -10.04 -14.10 3.44
N GLN A 90 -10.99 -14.11 2.51
CA GLN A 90 -11.77 -12.92 2.21
C GLN A 90 -12.47 -12.47 3.50
N HIS A 91 -12.51 -11.16 3.74
CA HIS A 91 -13.10 -10.58 4.96
C HIS A 91 -14.49 -11.16 5.24
N ALA A 92 -15.34 -11.20 4.21
CA ALA A 92 -16.70 -11.74 4.27
C ALA A 92 -16.78 -13.23 4.70
N GLN A 93 -15.77 -14.04 4.39
CA GLN A 93 -15.75 -15.44 4.80
C GLN A 93 -15.44 -15.59 6.29
N ILE A 94 -14.56 -14.74 6.84
CA ILE A 94 -14.27 -14.69 8.28
C ILE A 94 -15.50 -14.21 9.05
N GLU A 95 -16.22 -13.22 8.52
CA GLU A 95 -17.45 -12.73 9.11
C GLU A 95 -18.51 -13.84 9.23
N ARG A 96 -18.72 -14.61 8.14
CA ARG A 96 -19.63 -15.77 8.17
C ARG A 96 -19.25 -16.79 9.23
N LEU A 97 -17.95 -17.07 9.41
CA LEU A 97 -17.47 -17.98 10.46
C LEU A 97 -17.77 -17.45 11.86
N PHE A 98 -17.60 -16.14 12.08
CA PHE A 98 -17.95 -15.53 13.36
C PHE A 98 -19.46 -15.61 13.65
N LEU A 99 -20.30 -15.31 12.67
CA LEU A 99 -21.76 -15.40 12.82
C LEU A 99 -22.22 -16.84 13.06
N ASP A 100 -21.69 -17.82 12.33
CA ASP A 100 -22.02 -19.24 12.52
C ASP A 100 -21.60 -19.72 13.93
N ARG A 101 -20.40 -19.36 14.39
CA ARG A 101 -19.95 -19.69 15.75
C ARG A 101 -20.77 -18.99 16.83
N PHE A 102 -21.19 -17.75 16.60
CA PHE A 102 -22.06 -17.02 17.52
C PHE A 102 -23.46 -17.65 17.58
N ALA A 103 -24.05 -18.00 16.43
CA ALA A 103 -25.34 -18.68 16.35
C ALA A 103 -25.34 -20.06 17.05
N ARG A 104 -24.19 -20.75 17.06
CA ARG A 104 -23.98 -22.00 17.82
C ARG A 104 -23.81 -21.79 19.34
N GLY A 105 -23.97 -20.56 19.84
CA GLY A 105 -23.89 -20.24 21.28
C GLY A 105 -22.47 -20.00 21.81
N THR A 106 -21.48 -19.76 20.95
CA THR A 106 -20.12 -19.45 21.41
C THR A 106 -20.07 -18.06 22.02
N ALA A 107 -19.59 -17.95 23.27
CA ALA A 107 -19.47 -16.67 23.95
C ALA A 107 -18.59 -15.68 23.15
N PRO A 108 -18.97 -14.38 23.04
CA PRO A 108 -18.23 -13.38 22.25
C PRO A 108 -16.74 -13.31 22.56
N ARG A 109 -16.38 -13.45 23.85
CA ARG A 109 -14.98 -13.42 24.34
C ARG A 109 -14.13 -14.59 23.82
N LYS A 110 -14.74 -15.68 23.38
CA LYS A 110 -14.07 -16.90 22.86
C LYS A 110 -14.16 -17.03 21.34
N LEU A 111 -14.88 -16.16 20.64
CA LEU A 111 -15.07 -16.27 19.19
C LEU A 111 -13.74 -16.28 18.44
N VAL A 112 -12.84 -15.35 18.76
CA VAL A 112 -11.54 -15.22 18.09
C VAL A 112 -10.68 -16.47 18.26
N SER A 113 -10.54 -16.98 19.49
CA SER A 113 -9.72 -18.16 19.76
C SER A 113 -10.32 -19.43 19.14
N THR A 114 -11.65 -19.53 19.10
CA THR A 114 -12.35 -20.68 18.53
C THR A 114 -12.21 -20.72 17.00
N VAL A 115 -12.44 -19.58 16.33
CA VAL A 115 -12.27 -19.47 14.87
C VAL A 115 -10.80 -19.68 14.49
N LEU A 116 -9.86 -19.14 15.27
CA LEU A 116 -8.44 -19.36 15.03
C LEU A 116 -8.04 -20.84 15.15
N ALA A 117 -8.56 -21.54 16.17
CA ALA A 117 -8.32 -22.98 16.33
C ALA A 117 -8.92 -23.80 15.19
N ASP A 118 -10.13 -23.47 14.72
CA ASP A 118 -10.75 -24.14 13.56
C ASP A 118 -9.94 -23.94 12.29
N MET A 119 -9.44 -22.72 12.07
CA MET A 119 -8.63 -22.41 10.90
C MET A 119 -7.27 -23.12 10.94
N GLN A 120 -6.71 -23.34 12.13
CA GLN A 120 -5.46 -24.09 12.31
C GLN A 120 -5.62 -25.60 12.17
N ARG A 121 -6.82 -26.15 12.41
CA ARG A 121 -7.11 -27.59 12.20
C ARG A 121 -7.06 -27.99 10.73
N ASP A 122 -7.37 -27.07 9.82
CA ASP A 122 -7.39 -27.33 8.39
C ASP A 122 -6.09 -26.84 7.72
N PRO A 123 -5.12 -27.72 7.38
CA PRO A 123 -3.85 -27.31 6.78
C PRO A 123 -4.01 -26.73 5.36
N LYS A 124 -5.18 -26.93 4.73
CA LYS A 124 -5.54 -26.35 3.42
C LYS A 124 -6.06 -24.91 3.55
N LYS A 125 -6.53 -24.51 4.74
CA LYS A 125 -7.07 -23.18 5.00
C LYS A 125 -5.93 -22.25 5.36
N PRO A 126 -5.93 -21.02 4.85
CA PRO A 126 -4.91 -20.07 5.24
C PRO A 126 -5.13 -19.57 6.67
N CYS A 127 -4.09 -19.66 7.48
CA CYS A 127 -4.12 -19.19 8.85
C CYS A 127 -4.19 -17.65 8.89
N ALA A 128 -5.29 -17.11 9.41
CA ALA A 128 -5.39 -15.70 9.75
C ALA A 128 -4.66 -15.41 11.06
N ASN A 129 -3.95 -14.29 11.14
CA ASN A 129 -3.37 -13.82 12.39
C ASN A 129 -4.49 -13.40 13.36
N GLU A 130 -4.30 -13.69 14.65
CA GLU A 130 -5.26 -13.34 15.71
C GLU A 130 -5.61 -11.85 15.71
N ARG A 131 -4.62 -10.98 15.48
CA ARG A 131 -4.81 -9.53 15.38
C ARG A 131 -5.78 -9.14 14.27
N THR A 132 -5.74 -9.84 13.14
CA THR A 132 -6.65 -9.61 12.01
C THR A 132 -8.07 -9.99 12.42
N LEU A 133 -8.25 -11.19 13.00
CA LEU A 133 -9.54 -11.67 13.49
C LEU A 133 -10.18 -10.71 14.51
N ARG A 134 -9.41 -10.19 15.46
CA ARG A 134 -9.89 -9.18 16.43
C ARG A 134 -10.36 -7.89 15.76
N ARG A 135 -9.65 -7.42 14.73
CA ARG A 135 -10.02 -6.21 13.99
C ARG A 135 -11.34 -6.39 13.24
N ILE A 136 -11.52 -7.56 12.61
CA ILE A 136 -12.75 -7.90 11.90
C ILE A 136 -13.92 -7.99 12.88
N LEU A 137 -13.75 -8.73 13.98
CA LEU A 137 -14.78 -8.87 15.01
C LEU A 137 -15.17 -7.52 15.64
N ALA A 138 -14.22 -6.60 15.80
CA ALA A 138 -14.50 -5.26 16.29
C ALA A 138 -15.35 -4.43 15.31
N GLY A 139 -15.15 -4.62 14.00
CA GLY A 139 -15.99 -4.00 12.97
C GLY A 139 -17.42 -4.58 12.95
N MET A 140 -17.56 -5.89 13.13
CA MET A 140 -18.87 -6.56 13.17
C MET A 140 -19.64 -6.38 14.48
N ARG A 141 -19.04 -5.81 15.53
CA ARG A 141 -19.66 -5.75 16.85
C ARG A 141 -20.99 -4.98 16.88
N SER A 142 -21.22 -4.13 15.89
CA SER A 142 -22.50 -3.44 15.63
C SER A 142 -23.59 -4.36 15.07
N ASP A 143 -23.21 -5.48 14.44
CA ASP A 143 -24.09 -6.32 13.63
C ASP A 143 -24.54 -7.59 14.37
N PHE A 144 -23.99 -7.85 15.56
CA PHE A 144 -24.50 -8.93 16.41
C PHE A 144 -25.84 -8.51 17.01
N PRO A 145 -26.91 -9.32 16.87
CA PRO A 145 -28.17 -9.05 17.53
C PRO A 145 -27.95 -9.01 19.05
N LYS A 146 -28.52 -7.99 19.71
CA LYS A 146 -28.49 -7.82 21.17
C LYS A 146 -29.32 -8.89 21.87
#